data_AF-A0A1C5T9V9-F1
#
_entry.id   AF-A0A1C5T9V9-F1
#
_cell.length_a   1.000
_cell.length_b   1.000
_cell.length_c   1.000
_cell.angle_alpha   90.00
_cell.angle_beta   90.00
_cell.angle_gamma   90.00
#
_symmetry.space_group_name_H-M   'P 1'
#
loop_
_entity.id
_entity.type
_entity.pdbx_description
1 polymer ?
#
loop_
_entity_poly.entity_id
_entity_poly.type
_entity_poly.pdbx_seq_one_letter_code
_entity_poly.pdbx_strand_id
1 'polypeptide(L)'
;MENPFIITGNIPEKYFCDRREESKKVIRTLSNGGNLCMISPRRMGKSKLVRFCYDKPEIADNYYTFYIDILHTSSLREFTYLFGQKVFETLNTKSRKAFMALVQGLRSINAKFGFDPITATPTFSLELGDISHPEFTLAEIFTSLEKADRPCIVAFDEFQQITKYPEDNIEALLRSHIQHLSNVHFIFAGSERHLVTEMFLSSARPFYNSTSIMELHPISTEEYIPFVCKWFRAYERDIHEKDVLRIYGLFGGNTYYMQKTFHEAFINTSAGGVCTIDILRQTIDEILEEAGDGYRQILSRIPERQKELLYAIATEGKAQKIMSASFIRKYALTSSSAVQAASRKLMELDLLTMEDSSYYIPDILFRMYLQRLRESDILFLPLD
;
A
#
# COMPACT_ATOMS: atom_id res chain seq x y z
N MET A 1 -10.87 19.91 18.55
CA MET A 1 -11.15 18.48 18.82
C MET A 1 -10.38 17.68 17.79
N GLU A 2 -9.56 16.72 18.21
CA GLU A 2 -8.77 15.89 17.29
C GLU A 2 -9.59 14.64 16.94
N ASN A 3 -9.81 14.37 15.66
CA ASN A 3 -10.59 13.21 15.21
C ASN A 3 -9.80 11.91 15.50
N PRO A 4 -10.37 10.93 16.25
CA PRO A 4 -9.66 9.69 16.57
C PRO A 4 -9.50 8.74 15.37
N PHE A 5 -10.25 8.97 14.28
CA PHE A 5 -10.17 8.17 13.05
C PHE A 5 -9.22 8.83 12.04
N ILE A 6 -7.91 8.62 12.20
CA ILE A 6 -6.89 9.32 11.40
C ILE A 6 -6.70 8.66 10.03
N ILE A 7 -6.78 9.46 8.96
CA ILE A 7 -6.59 9.01 7.57
C ILE A 7 -5.13 9.23 7.11
N THR A 8 -4.61 10.45 7.30
CA THR A 8 -3.31 10.89 6.78
C THR A 8 -2.28 11.05 7.91
N GLY A 9 -0.99 11.02 7.56
CA GLY A 9 0.10 11.21 8.53
C GLY A 9 0.32 10.04 9.49
N ASN A 10 1.04 10.30 10.59
CA ASN A 10 1.32 9.30 11.62
C ASN A 10 0.10 9.13 12.54
N ILE A 11 -0.21 7.88 12.88
CA ILE A 11 -1.31 7.54 13.77
C ILE A 11 -0.74 7.39 15.18
N PRO A 12 -1.13 8.22 16.16
CA PRO A 12 -0.75 8.05 17.56
C PRO A 12 -1.13 6.66 18.05
N GLU A 13 -0.29 6.06 18.90
CA GLU A 13 -0.48 4.69 19.38
C GLU A 13 -1.88 4.43 19.97
N LYS A 14 -2.44 5.39 20.71
CA LYS A 14 -3.80 5.27 21.26
C LYS A 14 -4.88 5.07 20.19
N TYR A 15 -4.69 5.62 18.99
CA TYR A 15 -5.63 5.54 17.87
C TYR A 15 -5.28 4.43 16.86
N PHE A 16 -4.23 3.65 17.13
CA PHE A 16 -3.86 2.52 16.28
C PHE A 16 -4.72 1.30 16.65
N CYS A 17 -5.66 0.93 15.77
CA CYS A 17 -6.57 -0.19 16.01
C CYS A 17 -5.86 -1.53 15.81
N ASP A 18 -5.87 -2.36 16.85
CA ASP A 18 -5.39 -3.75 16.85
C ASP A 18 -3.96 -3.93 16.26
N ARG A 19 -3.71 -5.00 15.50
CA ARG A 19 -2.42 -5.43 14.93
C ARG A 19 -1.35 -5.83 15.94
N ARG A 20 -1.74 -6.23 17.15
CA ARG A 20 -0.78 -6.52 18.23
C ARG A 20 0.15 -7.67 17.87
N GLU A 21 -0.38 -8.75 17.33
CA GLU A 21 0.41 -9.94 16.98
C GLU A 21 1.24 -9.70 15.72
N GLU A 22 0.70 -8.96 14.74
CA GLU A 22 1.44 -8.56 13.54
C GLU A 22 2.61 -7.63 13.90
N SER A 23 2.40 -6.61 14.72
CA SER A 23 3.48 -5.74 15.21
C SER A 23 4.54 -6.52 15.98
N LYS A 24 4.14 -7.42 16.89
CA LYS A 24 5.08 -8.30 17.61
C LYS A 24 5.91 -9.14 16.66
N LYS A 25 5.30 -9.75 15.65
CA LYS A 25 6.01 -10.59 14.68
C LYS A 25 6.96 -9.75 13.80
N VAL A 26 6.55 -8.57 13.34
CA VAL A 26 7.43 -7.64 12.61
C VAL A 26 8.66 -7.30 13.45
N ILE A 27 8.45 -6.80 14.67
CA ILE A 27 9.54 -6.37 15.57
C ILE A 27 10.45 -7.56 15.91
N ARG A 28 9.86 -8.71 16.26
CA ARG A 28 10.62 -9.93 16.59
C ARG A 28 11.48 -10.40 15.41
N THR A 29 10.93 -10.46 14.20
CA THR A 29 11.69 -10.91 13.03
C THR A 29 12.88 -9.99 12.75
N LEU A 30 12.66 -8.67 12.74
CA LEU A 30 13.70 -7.69 12.42
C LEU A 30 14.77 -7.59 13.52
N SER A 31 14.36 -7.59 14.79
CA SER A 31 15.30 -7.54 15.93
C SER A 31 16.19 -8.77 16.06
N ASN A 32 15.78 -9.90 15.46
CA ASN A 32 16.57 -11.13 15.39
C ASN A 32 17.29 -11.30 14.04
N GLY A 33 17.42 -10.22 13.26
CA GLY A 33 18.18 -10.18 12.01
C GLY A 33 17.51 -10.87 10.82
N GLY A 34 16.21 -11.17 10.91
CA GLY A 34 15.44 -11.78 9.84
C GLY A 34 14.85 -10.77 8.86
N ASN A 35 14.56 -11.24 7.65
CA ASN A 35 13.80 -10.50 6.64
C ASN A 35 12.32 -10.92 6.66
N LEU A 36 11.42 -10.00 6.37
CA LEU A 36 9.98 -10.21 6.34
C LEU A 36 9.40 -9.90 4.96
N CYS A 37 8.50 -10.75 4.49
CA CYS A 37 7.60 -10.44 3.38
C CYS A 37 6.18 -10.22 3.93
N MET A 38 5.61 -9.03 3.66
CA MET A 38 4.28 -8.62 4.10
C MET A 38 3.32 -8.54 2.92
N ILE A 39 2.33 -9.42 2.91
CA ILE A 39 1.38 -9.57 1.80
C ILE A 39 0.00 -9.11 2.28
N SER A 40 -0.63 -8.20 1.56
CA SER A 40 -2.02 -7.84 1.85
C SER A 40 -2.68 -7.19 0.65
N PRO A 41 -4.01 -7.27 0.50
CA PRO A 41 -4.74 -6.43 -0.44
C PRO A 41 -4.40 -4.93 -0.28
N ARG A 42 -4.65 -4.14 -1.34
CA ARG A 42 -4.50 -2.67 -1.30
C ARG A 42 -5.33 -2.09 -0.15
N ARG A 43 -4.81 -1.04 0.48
CA ARG A 43 -5.50 -0.25 1.50
C ARG A 43 -5.83 -0.97 2.83
N MET A 44 -5.12 -2.06 3.16
CA MET A 44 -5.22 -2.78 4.46
C MET A 44 -4.34 -2.22 5.59
N GLY A 45 -3.55 -1.16 5.32
CA GLY A 45 -2.74 -0.51 6.34
C GLY A 45 -1.30 -1.01 6.51
N LYS A 46 -0.73 -1.78 5.56
CA LYS A 46 0.70 -2.21 5.56
C LYS A 46 1.64 -1.06 5.90
N SER A 47 1.52 0.02 5.15
CA SER A 47 2.37 1.21 5.26
C SER A 47 2.27 1.90 6.62
N LYS A 48 1.11 1.82 7.28
CA LYS A 48 0.91 2.36 8.63
C LYS A 48 1.46 1.41 9.69
N LEU A 49 1.29 0.09 9.51
CA LEU A 49 1.84 -0.93 10.40
C LEU A 49 3.38 -0.90 10.43
N VAL A 50 4.03 -0.81 9.26
CA VAL A 50 5.50 -0.72 9.19
C VAL A 50 6.01 0.50 9.93
N ARG A 51 5.42 1.69 9.68
CA ARG A 51 5.79 2.92 10.37
C ARG A 51 5.52 2.86 11.87
N PHE A 52 4.39 2.29 12.28
CA PHE A 52 4.08 2.06 13.68
C PHE A 52 5.14 1.19 14.37
N CYS A 53 5.63 0.15 13.71
CA CYS A 53 6.73 -0.68 14.23
C CYS A 53 8.06 0.08 14.27
N TYR A 54 8.32 1.00 13.32
CA TYR A 54 9.53 1.83 13.33
C TYR A 54 9.58 2.78 14.53
N ASP A 55 8.42 3.25 14.99
CA ASP A 55 8.30 4.14 16.15
C ASP A 55 8.45 3.42 17.50
N LYS A 56 8.51 2.07 17.51
CA LYS A 56 8.70 1.29 18.74
C LYS A 56 10.16 1.36 19.21
N PRO A 57 10.43 1.51 20.53
CA PRO A 57 11.79 1.68 21.05
C PRO A 57 12.77 0.60 20.59
N GLU A 58 12.30 -0.65 20.49
CA GLU A 58 13.08 -1.79 20.00
C GLU A 58 13.68 -1.55 18.61
N ILE A 59 12.99 -0.76 17.78
CA ILE A 59 13.41 -0.38 16.43
C ILE A 59 13.99 1.04 16.41
N ALA A 60 13.25 2.02 16.91
CA ALA A 60 13.57 3.45 16.88
C ALA A 60 14.91 3.80 17.52
N ASP A 61 15.33 3.05 18.55
CA ASP A 61 16.57 3.29 19.29
C ASP A 61 17.76 2.47 18.78
N ASN A 62 17.50 1.39 18.02
CA ASN A 62 18.52 0.44 17.58
C ASN A 62 18.78 0.41 16.06
N TYR A 63 17.87 0.89 15.21
CA TYR A 63 18.01 0.84 13.75
C TYR A 63 17.89 2.20 13.04
N TYR A 64 18.58 2.38 11.91
CA TYR A 64 18.15 3.36 10.90
C TYR A 64 17.05 2.73 10.05
N THR A 65 15.92 3.40 9.91
CA THR A 65 14.75 2.85 9.23
C THR A 65 14.45 3.61 7.94
N PHE A 66 14.25 2.88 6.85
CA PHE A 66 13.95 3.43 5.54
C PHE A 66 12.61 2.84 5.06
N TYR A 67 11.73 3.70 4.54
CA TYR A 67 10.49 3.29 3.89
C TYR A 67 10.47 3.84 2.48
N ILE A 68 10.37 2.96 1.49
CA ILE A 68 10.52 3.27 0.07
C ILE A 68 9.34 2.64 -0.66
N ASP A 69 8.43 3.48 -1.16
CA ASP A 69 7.34 3.05 -2.04
C ASP A 69 7.82 3.12 -3.49
N ILE A 70 7.97 1.96 -4.13
CA ILE A 70 8.52 1.88 -5.47
C ILE A 70 7.44 1.84 -6.56
N LEU A 71 6.15 1.98 -6.23
CA LEU A 71 5.05 1.80 -7.18
C LEU A 71 5.17 2.66 -8.45
N HIS A 72 5.71 3.88 -8.32
CA HIS A 72 5.82 4.85 -9.41
C HIS A 72 7.06 4.66 -10.30
N THR A 73 7.96 3.76 -9.92
CA THR A 73 9.19 3.50 -10.67
C THR A 73 8.92 2.55 -11.83
N SER A 74 9.66 2.73 -12.93
CA SER A 74 9.47 2.01 -14.19
C SER A 74 10.75 1.36 -14.73
N SER A 75 11.88 1.55 -14.05
CA SER A 75 13.19 1.02 -14.43
C SER A 75 14.10 0.85 -13.20
N LEU A 76 15.17 0.07 -13.35
CA LEU A 76 16.22 -0.07 -12.34
C LEU A 76 16.85 1.29 -12.01
N ARG A 77 16.99 2.17 -13.00
CA ARG A 77 17.52 3.52 -12.81
C ARG A 77 16.68 4.35 -11.84
N GLU A 78 15.36 4.37 -12.04
CA GLU A 78 14.43 5.09 -11.16
C GLU A 78 14.39 4.47 -9.75
N PHE A 79 14.42 3.13 -9.67
CA PHE A 79 14.53 2.42 -8.39
C PHE A 79 15.79 2.81 -7.62
N THR A 80 16.96 2.74 -8.26
CA THR A 80 18.26 3.06 -7.64
C THR A 80 18.30 4.51 -7.20
N TYR A 81 17.80 5.43 -8.04
CA TYR A 81 17.69 6.84 -7.70
C TYR A 81 16.83 7.05 -6.44
N LEU A 82 15.61 6.52 -6.43
CA LEU A 82 14.67 6.67 -5.32
C LEU A 82 15.22 6.06 -4.03
N PHE A 83 15.82 4.88 -4.11
CA PHE A 83 16.44 4.22 -2.97
C PHE A 83 17.62 5.05 -2.43
N GLY A 84 18.53 5.48 -3.30
CA GLY A 84 19.68 6.30 -2.94
C GLY A 84 19.26 7.63 -2.31
N GLN A 85 18.28 8.32 -2.90
CA GLN A 85 17.71 9.55 -2.36
C GLN A 85 17.16 9.33 -0.95
N LYS A 86 16.38 8.24 -0.73
CA LYS A 86 15.79 7.98 0.59
C LYS A 86 16.84 7.66 1.65
N VAL A 87 17.86 6.89 1.28
CA VAL A 87 18.99 6.58 2.17
C VAL A 87 19.73 7.85 2.54
N PHE A 88 20.02 8.69 1.55
CA PHE A 88 20.69 9.96 1.74
C PHE A 88 19.92 10.90 2.69
N GLU A 89 18.65 11.19 2.41
CA GLU A 89 17.82 12.10 3.22
C GLU A 89 17.75 11.64 4.69
N THR A 90 17.60 10.34 4.90
CA THR A 90 17.47 9.75 6.23
C THR A 90 18.80 9.81 6.98
N LEU A 91 19.91 9.41 6.36
CA LEU A 91 21.22 9.45 7.03
C LEU A 91 21.69 10.88 7.29
N ASN A 92 21.41 11.82 6.40
CA ASN A 92 21.77 13.23 6.57
C ASN A 92 21.15 13.81 7.85
N THR A 93 19.90 13.45 8.13
CA THR A 93 19.17 13.94 9.30
C THR A 93 19.48 13.16 10.57
N LYS A 94 19.87 11.89 10.47
CA LYS A 94 20.02 11.00 11.64
C LYS A 94 21.46 10.82 12.11
N SER A 95 22.45 10.81 11.21
CA SER A 95 23.85 10.59 11.60
C SER A 95 24.83 11.17 10.57
N ARG A 96 25.56 12.22 10.99
CA ARG A 96 26.63 12.82 10.18
C ARG A 96 27.73 11.79 9.81
N LYS A 97 28.01 10.82 10.70
CA LYS A 97 29.03 9.79 10.46
C LYS A 97 28.58 8.81 9.37
N ALA A 98 27.37 8.24 9.50
CA ALA A 98 26.81 7.33 8.50
C ALA A 98 26.62 8.03 7.16
N PHE A 99 26.19 9.29 7.20
CA PHE A 99 26.09 10.14 6.03
C PHE A 99 27.42 10.33 5.31
N MET A 100 28.48 10.71 6.01
CA MET A 100 29.81 10.89 5.39
C MET A 100 30.35 9.58 4.82
N ALA A 101 30.08 8.44 5.47
CA ALA A 101 30.43 7.12 4.95
C ALA A 101 29.68 6.80 3.66
N LEU A 102 28.38 7.11 3.58
CA LEU A 102 27.56 6.99 2.36
C LEU A 102 28.15 7.84 1.24
N VAL A 103 28.39 9.13 1.49
CA VAL A 103 28.98 10.05 0.49
C VAL A 103 30.28 9.46 -0.05
N GLN A 104 31.22 9.12 0.83
CA GLN A 104 32.51 8.56 0.43
C GLN A 104 32.39 7.22 -0.34
N GLY A 105 31.35 6.43 -0.03
CA GLY A 105 31.07 5.15 -0.65
C GLY A 105 30.46 5.24 -2.06
N LEU A 106 29.75 6.33 -2.37
CA LEU A 106 29.05 6.54 -3.63
C LEU A 106 29.97 7.11 -4.71
N ARG A 107 30.98 6.32 -5.12
CA ARG A 107 31.99 6.75 -6.10
C ARG A 107 31.40 6.96 -7.49
N SER A 108 30.32 6.28 -7.84
CA SER A 108 29.64 6.45 -9.13
C SER A 108 29.10 7.88 -9.33
N ILE A 109 28.78 8.57 -8.24
CA ILE A 109 28.16 9.90 -8.23
C ILE A 109 28.96 10.93 -7.40
N ASN A 110 30.16 10.57 -6.96
CA ASN A 110 30.97 11.35 -6.01
C ASN A 110 31.32 12.77 -6.49
N ALA A 111 31.44 12.97 -7.80
CA ALA A 111 31.77 14.27 -8.39
C ALA A 111 30.67 15.34 -8.21
N LYS A 112 29.50 14.95 -7.69
CA LYS A 112 28.32 15.82 -7.50
C LYS A 112 28.07 16.24 -6.05
N PHE A 113 28.86 15.73 -5.09
CA PHE A 113 28.79 16.20 -3.72
C PHE A 113 29.60 17.49 -3.57
N GLY A 114 28.89 18.59 -3.31
CA GLY A 114 29.48 19.88 -2.98
C GLY A 114 29.57 20.09 -1.48
N PHE A 115 30.18 21.20 -1.08
CA PHE A 115 30.12 21.73 0.28
C PHE A 115 29.55 23.13 0.23
N ASP A 116 28.55 23.41 1.07
CA ASP A 116 28.15 24.78 1.33
C ASP A 116 29.26 25.45 2.14
N PRO A 117 29.95 26.47 1.59
CA PRO A 117 31.05 27.12 2.27
C PRO A 117 30.62 27.95 3.49
N ILE A 118 29.32 28.25 3.64
CA ILE A 118 28.77 29.06 4.74
C ILE A 118 28.39 28.15 5.91
N THR A 119 27.70 27.04 5.64
CA THR A 119 27.23 26.13 6.68
C THR A 119 28.21 24.99 6.99
N ALA A 120 29.27 24.83 6.17
CA ALA A 120 30.17 23.68 6.19
C ALA A 120 29.43 22.34 6.14
N THR A 121 28.22 22.36 5.56
CA THR A 121 27.42 21.16 5.35
C THR A 121 27.64 20.64 3.93
N PRO A 122 27.73 19.32 3.76
CA PRO A 122 27.75 18.72 2.43
C PRO A 122 26.42 19.04 1.71
N THR A 123 26.51 19.68 0.55
CA THR A 123 25.38 19.91 -0.35
C THR A 123 25.32 18.80 -1.38
N PHE A 124 24.16 18.20 -1.52
CA PHE A 124 23.95 17.13 -2.48
C PHE A 124 22.64 17.35 -3.21
N SER A 125 22.74 17.36 -4.53
CA SER A 125 21.61 17.33 -5.44
C SER A 125 21.79 16.08 -6.29
N LEU A 126 21.31 14.93 -5.79
CA LEU A 126 21.17 13.77 -6.65
C LEU A 126 20.00 14.04 -7.58
N GLU A 127 20.26 14.01 -8.88
CA GLU A 127 19.21 14.00 -9.89
C GLU A 127 19.15 12.62 -10.53
N LEU A 128 17.99 12.25 -11.08
CA LEU A 128 17.83 11.01 -11.83
C LEU A 128 18.85 10.95 -13.00
N GLY A 129 19.16 12.12 -13.57
CA GLY A 129 20.19 12.33 -14.58
C GLY A 129 21.56 11.79 -14.20
N ASP A 130 21.92 11.82 -12.92
CA ASP A 130 23.24 11.44 -12.42
C ASP A 130 23.43 9.92 -12.30
N ILE A 131 22.35 9.13 -12.31
CA ILE A 131 22.43 7.67 -12.30
C ILE A 131 22.73 7.16 -13.72
N SER A 132 24.01 7.08 -14.07
CA SER A 132 24.50 6.54 -15.34
C SER A 132 24.64 5.02 -15.34
N HIS A 133 25.03 4.48 -14.18
CA HIS A 133 25.30 3.07 -13.95
C HIS A 133 24.51 2.58 -12.73
N PRO A 134 23.23 2.21 -12.92
CA PRO A 134 22.32 1.96 -11.81
C PRO A 134 22.68 0.71 -10.99
N GLU A 135 23.25 -0.34 -11.60
CA GLU A 135 23.70 -1.54 -10.89
C GLU A 135 24.87 -1.23 -9.95
N PHE A 136 25.85 -0.46 -10.43
CA PHE A 136 27.01 -0.07 -9.64
C PHE A 136 26.62 0.86 -8.49
N THR A 137 25.76 1.84 -8.77
CA THR A 137 25.28 2.77 -7.72
C THR A 137 24.45 2.03 -6.67
N LEU A 138 23.62 1.08 -7.09
CA LEU A 138 22.86 0.21 -6.18
C LEU A 138 23.79 -0.60 -5.26
N ALA A 139 24.85 -1.19 -5.82
CA ALA A 139 25.85 -1.93 -5.06
C ALA A 139 26.56 -1.04 -4.03
N GLU A 140 26.88 0.21 -4.38
CA GLU A 140 27.48 1.19 -3.48
C GLU A 140 26.53 1.59 -2.34
N ILE A 141 25.23 1.76 -2.62
CA ILE A 141 24.21 2.02 -1.60
C ILE A 141 24.16 0.85 -0.61
N PHE A 142 24.05 -0.40 -1.08
CA PHE A 142 24.04 -1.57 -0.20
C PHE A 142 25.32 -1.69 0.61
N THR A 143 26.49 -1.47 -0.01
CA THR A 143 27.79 -1.49 0.68
C THR A 143 27.86 -0.42 1.78
N SER A 144 27.27 0.75 1.55
CA SER A 144 27.24 1.84 2.51
C SER A 144 26.33 1.52 3.70
N LEU A 145 25.16 0.94 3.44
CA LEU A 145 24.25 0.48 4.51
C LEU A 145 24.89 -0.64 5.34
N GLU A 146 25.59 -1.58 4.71
CA GLU A 146 26.30 -2.65 5.45
C GLU A 146 27.35 -2.08 6.41
N LYS A 147 28.05 -1.02 6.00
CA LYS A 147 29.09 -0.35 6.81
C LYS A 147 28.56 0.73 7.73
N ALA A 148 27.24 0.93 7.80
CA ALA A 148 26.64 1.93 8.67
C ALA A 148 27.00 1.65 10.14
N ASP A 149 27.13 2.71 10.93
CA ASP A 149 27.50 2.64 12.35
C ASP A 149 26.39 2.09 13.26
N ARG A 150 25.22 1.82 12.66
CA ARG A 150 24.04 1.28 13.29
C ARG A 150 23.28 0.42 12.27
N PRO A 151 22.69 -0.72 12.66
CA PRO A 151 21.95 -1.58 11.75
C PRO A 151 20.82 -0.86 11.02
N CYS A 152 20.51 -1.32 9.82
CA CYS A 152 19.53 -0.71 8.94
C CYS A 152 18.31 -1.63 8.73
N ILE A 153 17.11 -1.03 8.66
CA ILE A 153 15.90 -1.71 8.21
C ILE A 153 15.36 -0.99 6.99
N VAL A 154 15.26 -1.69 5.86
CA VAL A 154 14.76 -1.15 4.59
C VAL A 154 13.42 -1.82 4.26
N ALA A 155 12.35 -1.02 4.21
CA ALA A 155 11.06 -1.46 3.70
C ALA A 155 10.89 -1.01 2.24
N PHE A 156 10.76 -1.98 1.34
CA PHE A 156 10.31 -1.76 -0.04
C PHE A 156 8.82 -2.07 -0.12
N ASP A 157 7.98 -1.05 -0.33
CA ASP A 157 6.55 -1.19 -0.55
C ASP A 157 6.25 -1.30 -2.05
N GLU A 158 5.22 -2.09 -2.37
CA GLU A 158 4.91 -2.55 -3.73
C GLU A 158 6.12 -3.22 -4.42
N PHE A 159 6.84 -4.09 -3.69
CA PHE A 159 8.08 -4.73 -4.15
C PHE A 159 7.93 -5.51 -5.47
N GLN A 160 6.75 -6.04 -5.76
CA GLN A 160 6.48 -6.70 -7.04
C GLN A 160 6.62 -5.79 -8.27
N GLN A 161 6.67 -4.46 -8.07
CA GLN A 161 6.86 -3.51 -9.15
C GLN A 161 8.16 -3.77 -9.94
N ILE A 162 9.21 -4.32 -9.30
CA ILE A 162 10.47 -4.66 -9.98
C ILE A 162 10.30 -5.68 -11.11
N THR A 163 9.23 -6.49 -11.08
CA THR A 163 8.97 -7.49 -12.13
C THR A 163 8.35 -6.87 -13.38
N LYS A 164 7.97 -5.58 -13.32
CA LYS A 164 7.39 -4.83 -14.44
C LYS A 164 8.43 -3.96 -15.16
N TYR A 165 9.66 -3.92 -14.67
CA TYR A 165 10.75 -3.18 -15.30
C TYR A 165 11.15 -3.84 -16.63
N PRO A 166 11.60 -3.05 -17.62
CA PRO A 166 12.08 -3.59 -18.89
C PRO A 166 13.41 -4.33 -18.78
N GLU A 167 14.20 -4.09 -17.73
CA GLU A 167 15.47 -4.76 -17.47
C GLU A 167 15.28 -6.22 -17.00
N ASP A 168 16.07 -7.13 -17.55
CA ASP A 168 16.06 -8.54 -17.15
C ASP A 168 16.79 -8.76 -15.81
N ASN A 169 16.41 -9.83 -15.10
CA ASN A 169 17.12 -10.35 -13.92
C ASN A 169 17.22 -9.41 -12.70
N ILE A 170 16.39 -8.38 -12.58
CA ILE A 170 16.40 -7.44 -11.44
C ILE A 170 16.20 -8.16 -10.10
N GLU A 171 15.32 -9.17 -10.03
CA GLU A 171 15.16 -9.99 -8.82
C GLU A 171 16.45 -10.70 -8.42
N ALA A 172 17.18 -11.27 -9.39
CA ALA A 172 18.43 -11.97 -9.14
C ALA A 172 19.54 -11.01 -8.72
N LEU A 173 19.61 -9.83 -9.34
CA LEU A 173 20.53 -8.75 -8.97
C LEU A 173 20.32 -8.34 -7.50
N LEU A 174 19.08 -7.98 -7.13
CA LEU A 174 18.76 -7.60 -5.76
C LEU A 174 19.05 -8.73 -4.77
N ARG A 175 18.67 -9.97 -5.11
CA ARG A 175 18.94 -11.14 -4.27
C ARG A 175 20.44 -11.32 -4.01
N SER A 176 21.27 -11.14 -5.05
CA SER A 176 22.73 -11.29 -4.96
C SER A 176 23.36 -10.30 -3.98
N HIS A 177 22.83 -9.09 -3.87
CA HIS A 177 23.25 -8.14 -2.85
C HIS A 177 22.71 -8.51 -1.47
N ILE A 178 21.40 -8.68 -1.36
CA ILE A 178 20.68 -8.80 -0.08
C ILE A 178 21.15 -10.02 0.73
N GLN A 179 21.47 -11.14 0.08
CA GLN A 179 21.85 -12.36 0.77
C GLN A 179 23.17 -12.29 1.54
N HIS A 180 24.02 -11.31 1.25
CA HIS A 180 25.34 -11.15 1.88
C HIS A 180 25.37 -10.04 2.94
N LEU A 181 24.27 -9.31 3.12
CA LEU A 181 24.17 -8.23 4.09
C LEU A 181 23.87 -8.81 5.48
N SER A 182 24.66 -8.38 6.47
CA SER A 182 24.51 -8.80 7.86
C SER A 182 24.04 -7.66 8.77
N ASN A 183 24.23 -6.42 8.33
CA ASN A 183 23.87 -5.20 9.07
C ASN A 183 22.60 -4.53 8.50
N VAL A 184 21.95 -5.16 7.52
CA VAL A 184 20.74 -4.64 6.85
C VAL A 184 19.66 -5.72 6.81
N HIS A 185 18.46 -5.38 7.28
CA HIS A 185 17.28 -6.25 7.26
C HIS A 185 16.17 -5.62 6.43
N PHE A 186 15.33 -6.48 5.83
CA PHE A 186 14.37 -6.05 4.81
C PHE A 186 12.93 -6.40 5.17
N ILE A 187 12.04 -5.46 4.87
CA ILE A 187 10.60 -5.71 4.75
C ILE A 187 10.24 -5.56 3.27
N PHE A 188 9.76 -6.63 2.64
CA PHE A 188 9.19 -6.58 1.29
C PHE A 188 7.68 -6.57 1.42
N ALA A 189 7.04 -5.44 1.14
CA ALA A 189 5.60 -5.29 1.18
C ALA A 189 5.03 -5.26 -0.24
N GLY A 190 3.86 -5.84 -0.45
CA GLY A 190 3.21 -5.78 -1.76
C GLY A 190 1.71 -6.04 -1.71
N SER A 191 0.99 -5.47 -2.69
CA SER A 191 -0.46 -5.59 -2.77
C SER A 191 -0.97 -6.66 -3.74
N GLU A 192 -0.18 -7.04 -4.73
CA GLU A 192 -0.51 -8.10 -5.67
C GLU A 192 -0.14 -9.47 -5.10
N ARG A 193 -1.06 -10.03 -4.29
CA ARG A 193 -0.86 -11.27 -3.54
C ARG A 193 -0.24 -12.38 -4.40
N HIS A 194 -0.76 -12.63 -5.60
CA HIS A 194 -0.23 -13.65 -6.50
C HIS A 194 1.26 -13.43 -6.82
N LEU A 195 1.62 -12.24 -7.32
CA LEU A 195 3.01 -11.95 -7.72
C LEU A 195 3.97 -12.05 -6.54
N VAL A 196 3.62 -11.44 -5.40
CA VAL A 196 4.47 -11.47 -4.21
C VAL A 196 4.61 -12.89 -3.67
N THR A 197 3.52 -13.67 -3.63
CA THR A 197 3.53 -15.07 -3.23
C THR A 197 4.46 -15.88 -4.15
N GLU A 198 4.33 -15.70 -5.46
CA GLU A 198 5.19 -16.37 -6.45
C GLU A 198 6.67 -16.03 -6.24
N MET A 199 7.03 -14.76 -6.04
CA MET A 199 8.41 -14.30 -5.83
C MET A 199 9.09 -14.98 -4.63
N PHE A 200 8.36 -15.20 -3.52
CA PHE A 200 8.94 -15.72 -2.27
C PHE A 200 8.70 -17.21 -2.02
N LEU A 201 7.70 -17.83 -2.67
CA LEU A 201 7.32 -19.24 -2.45
C LEU A 201 7.54 -20.15 -3.65
N SER A 202 7.87 -19.63 -4.84
CA SER A 202 8.20 -20.47 -5.99
C SER A 202 9.69 -20.78 -6.05
N SER A 203 10.06 -22.06 -6.15
CA SER A 203 11.46 -22.49 -6.29
C SER A 203 12.13 -22.03 -7.59
N ALA A 204 11.36 -21.50 -8.55
CA ALA A 204 11.86 -20.94 -9.79
C ALA A 204 12.30 -19.47 -9.66
N ARG A 205 12.02 -18.81 -8.54
CA ARG A 205 12.28 -17.37 -8.34
C ARG A 205 13.50 -17.13 -7.44
N PRO A 206 14.30 -16.06 -7.66
CA PRO A 206 15.50 -15.79 -6.87
C PRO A 206 15.25 -15.58 -5.35
N PHE A 207 14.09 -15.04 -4.98
CA PHE A 207 13.73 -14.79 -3.58
C PHE A 207 13.09 -15.99 -2.87
N TYR A 208 13.07 -17.17 -3.50
CA TYR A 208 12.51 -18.38 -2.90
C TYR A 208 13.04 -18.64 -1.49
N ASN A 209 12.11 -18.76 -0.53
CA ASN A 209 12.39 -19.10 0.87
C ASN A 209 13.44 -18.19 1.54
N SER A 210 13.52 -16.92 1.11
CA SER A 210 14.50 -15.95 1.61
C SER A 210 13.99 -15.10 2.79
N THR A 211 12.70 -15.18 3.12
CA THR A 211 12.05 -14.32 4.13
C THR A 211 10.98 -15.08 4.92
N SER A 212 10.67 -14.57 6.12
CA SER A 212 9.46 -14.97 6.85
C SER A 212 8.24 -14.30 6.23
N ILE A 213 7.17 -15.06 5.94
CA ILE A 213 5.95 -14.51 5.35
C ILE A 213 4.94 -14.11 6.43
N MET A 214 4.30 -12.97 6.22
CA MET A 214 3.15 -12.48 6.98
C MET A 214 2.07 -12.00 6.01
N GLU A 215 0.88 -12.58 6.11
CA GLU A 215 -0.30 -12.03 5.46
C GLU A 215 -1.03 -11.10 6.42
N LEU A 216 -1.43 -9.91 5.97
CA LEU A 216 -2.37 -9.07 6.72
C LEU A 216 -3.79 -9.31 6.23
N HIS A 217 -4.60 -9.81 7.14
CA HIS A 217 -6.03 -9.97 6.95
C HIS A 217 -6.79 -8.74 7.48
N PRO A 218 -8.09 -8.58 7.15
CA PRO A 218 -8.94 -7.60 7.80
C PRO A 218 -8.87 -7.72 9.33
N ILE A 219 -8.94 -6.58 10.02
CA ILE A 219 -9.03 -6.55 11.50
C ILE A 219 -10.35 -7.22 11.89
N SER A 220 -10.32 -8.13 12.86
CA SER A 220 -11.51 -8.86 13.28
C SER A 220 -12.64 -7.92 13.72
N THR A 221 -13.89 -8.35 13.52
CA THR A 221 -15.07 -7.59 13.98
C THR A 221 -15.08 -7.41 15.49
N GLU A 222 -14.55 -8.39 16.22
CA GLU A 222 -14.45 -8.43 17.67
C GLU A 222 -13.52 -7.33 18.21
N GLU A 223 -12.50 -6.94 17.45
CA GLU A 223 -11.58 -5.84 17.82
C GLU A 223 -12.04 -4.50 17.24
N TYR A 224 -12.51 -4.48 15.99
CA TYR A 224 -12.80 -3.23 15.28
C TYR A 224 -14.07 -2.54 15.77
N ILE A 225 -15.15 -3.30 16.06
CA ILE A 225 -16.42 -2.71 16.52
C ILE A 225 -16.24 -2.00 17.88
N PRO A 226 -15.64 -2.64 18.91
CA PRO A 226 -15.38 -1.95 20.18
C PRO A 226 -14.45 -0.75 20.03
N PHE A 227 -13.47 -0.80 19.12
CA PHE A 227 -12.59 0.34 18.85
C PHE A 227 -13.38 1.58 18.38
N VAL A 228 -14.28 1.41 17.40
CA VAL A 228 -15.11 2.51 16.89
C VAL A 228 -16.02 3.05 17.98
N CYS A 229 -16.81 2.18 18.63
CA CYS A 229 -17.75 2.59 19.67
C CYS A 229 -17.04 3.29 20.85
N LYS A 230 -15.88 2.79 21.28
CA LYS A 230 -15.06 3.41 22.33
C LYS A 230 -14.70 4.85 21.97
N TRP A 231 -14.23 5.10 20.74
CA TRP A 231 -13.78 6.43 20.33
C TRP A 231 -14.91 7.41 20.08
N PHE A 232 -16.10 6.96 19.66
CA PHE A 232 -17.28 7.82 19.68
C PHE A 232 -17.61 8.25 21.13
N ARG A 233 -17.71 7.30 22.06
CA ARG A 233 -18.07 7.57 23.47
C ARG A 233 -17.05 8.44 24.20
N ALA A 234 -15.76 8.26 23.93
CA ALA A 234 -14.69 9.06 24.50
C ALA A 234 -14.80 10.57 24.18
N TYR A 235 -15.57 10.92 23.14
CA TYR A 235 -15.81 12.29 22.69
C TYR A 235 -17.29 12.69 22.82
N GLU A 236 -18.00 12.09 23.79
CA GLU A 236 -19.41 12.36 24.09
C GLU A 236 -20.35 12.11 22.90
N ARG A 237 -20.02 11.15 22.03
CA ARG A 237 -20.86 10.73 20.91
C ARG A 237 -21.20 9.25 21.06
N ASP A 238 -22.22 8.76 20.37
CA ASP A 238 -22.52 7.32 20.38
C ASP A 238 -22.72 6.77 18.96
N ILE A 239 -22.56 5.46 18.81
CA ILE A 239 -22.83 4.71 17.58
C ILE A 239 -23.18 3.28 17.96
N HIS A 240 -24.21 2.72 17.32
CA HIS A 240 -24.61 1.34 17.59
C HIS A 240 -23.68 0.35 16.89
N GLU A 241 -23.35 -0.74 17.59
CA GLU A 241 -22.48 -1.81 17.07
C GLU A 241 -23.00 -2.40 15.74
N LYS A 242 -24.32 -2.53 15.59
CA LYS A 242 -24.96 -2.99 14.35
C LYS A 242 -24.63 -2.09 13.15
N ASP A 243 -24.51 -0.78 13.37
CA ASP A 243 -24.24 0.18 12.31
C ASP A 243 -22.75 0.16 11.93
N VAL A 244 -21.87 -0.06 12.91
CA VAL A 244 -20.44 -0.34 12.65
C VAL A 244 -20.27 -1.63 11.84
N LEU A 245 -21.00 -2.70 12.20
CA LEU A 245 -20.97 -3.98 11.50
C LEU A 245 -21.47 -3.86 10.04
N ARG A 246 -22.47 -3.02 9.79
CA ARG A 246 -22.95 -2.74 8.41
C ARG A 246 -21.86 -2.10 7.55
N ILE A 247 -21.14 -1.10 8.08
CA ILE A 247 -19.99 -0.49 7.38
C ILE A 247 -18.89 -1.51 7.15
N TYR A 248 -18.61 -2.34 8.17
CA TYR A 248 -17.63 -3.41 8.05
C TYR A 248 -18.00 -4.38 6.92
N GLY A 249 -19.26 -4.79 6.83
CA GLY A 249 -19.78 -5.66 5.78
C GLY A 249 -19.70 -5.02 4.39
N LEU A 250 -20.07 -3.74 4.26
CA LEU A 250 -20.02 -3.01 2.99
C LEU A 250 -18.60 -2.97 2.39
N PHE A 251 -17.59 -2.69 3.24
CA PHE A 251 -16.20 -2.58 2.81
C PHE A 251 -15.38 -3.87 2.99
N GLY A 252 -16.00 -4.95 3.46
CA GLY A 252 -15.34 -6.24 3.69
C GLY A 252 -14.12 -6.14 4.62
N GLY A 253 -14.18 -5.27 5.63
CA GLY A 253 -13.07 -5.04 6.55
C GLY A 253 -11.88 -4.27 5.97
N ASN A 254 -12.02 -3.62 4.81
CA ASN A 254 -10.95 -2.80 4.24
C ASN A 254 -10.69 -1.55 5.09
N THR A 255 -9.51 -1.50 5.69
CA THR A 255 -9.14 -0.50 6.71
C THR A 255 -9.30 0.93 6.21
N TYR A 256 -8.85 1.27 5.00
CA TYR A 256 -8.95 2.65 4.50
C TYR A 256 -10.40 3.13 4.39
N TYR A 257 -11.28 2.35 3.75
CA TYR A 257 -12.64 2.80 3.52
C TYR A 257 -13.42 2.88 4.82
N MET A 258 -13.26 1.88 5.71
CA MET A 258 -13.86 1.95 7.04
C MET A 258 -13.36 3.19 7.79
N GLN A 259 -12.06 3.47 7.78
CA GLN A 259 -11.50 4.61 8.50
C GLN A 259 -11.93 5.96 7.91
N LYS A 260 -12.01 6.10 6.58
CA LYS A 260 -12.55 7.30 5.93
C LYS A 260 -14.03 7.48 6.27
N THR A 261 -14.84 6.43 6.24
CA THR A 261 -16.25 6.52 6.64
C THR A 261 -16.41 6.96 8.09
N PHE A 262 -15.68 6.36 9.05
CA PHE A 262 -15.80 6.78 10.45
C PHE A 262 -15.16 8.13 10.73
N HIS A 263 -14.16 8.55 9.96
CA HIS A 263 -13.62 9.92 10.03
C HIS A 263 -14.69 10.96 9.71
N GLU A 264 -15.35 10.82 8.56
CA GLU A 264 -16.39 11.75 8.11
C GLU A 264 -17.65 11.66 8.97
N ALA A 265 -18.10 10.44 9.28
CA ALA A 265 -19.27 10.24 10.15
C ALA A 265 -19.05 10.82 11.56
N PHE A 266 -17.81 10.77 12.07
CA PHE A 266 -17.45 11.43 13.32
C PHE A 266 -17.58 12.95 13.16
N ILE A 267 -17.05 13.57 12.11
CA ILE A 267 -17.23 15.02 11.87
C ILE A 267 -18.71 15.41 11.84
N ASN A 268 -19.54 14.61 11.17
CA ASN A 268 -20.97 14.83 10.99
C ASN A 268 -21.83 14.44 12.22
N THR A 269 -21.24 13.94 13.31
CA THR A 269 -21.94 13.63 14.55
C THR A 269 -21.59 14.66 15.63
N SER A 270 -22.57 15.43 16.09
CA SER A 270 -22.38 16.41 17.16
C SER A 270 -22.09 15.75 18.52
N ALA A 271 -21.39 16.45 19.42
CA ALA A 271 -21.29 16.01 20.81
C ALA A 271 -22.69 15.95 21.44
N GLY A 272 -22.94 14.91 22.24
CA GLY A 272 -24.26 14.49 22.73
C GLY A 272 -25.12 13.73 21.70
N GLY A 273 -24.66 13.63 20.45
CA GLY A 273 -25.40 13.01 19.35
C GLY A 273 -25.09 11.52 19.14
N VAL A 274 -25.96 10.86 18.37
CA VAL A 274 -25.80 9.47 17.95
C VAL A 274 -25.56 9.45 16.44
N CYS A 275 -24.51 8.76 16.01
CA CYS A 275 -24.25 8.47 14.60
C CYS A 275 -25.26 7.42 14.13
N THR A 276 -26.31 7.87 13.42
CA THR A 276 -27.38 7.01 12.92
C THR A 276 -27.02 6.40 11.57
N ILE A 277 -27.80 5.40 11.16
CA ILE A 277 -27.68 4.81 9.81
C ILE A 277 -27.84 5.84 8.69
N ASP A 278 -28.67 6.87 8.89
CA ASP A 278 -28.88 7.91 7.87
C ASP A 278 -27.66 8.83 7.76
N ILE A 279 -26.98 9.14 8.88
CA ILE A 279 -25.69 9.86 8.85
C ILE A 279 -24.65 9.03 8.09
N LEU A 280 -24.60 7.72 8.31
CA LEU A 280 -23.67 6.83 7.60
C LEU A 280 -23.95 6.73 6.11
N ARG A 281 -25.22 6.68 5.69
CA ARG A 281 -25.62 6.72 4.28
C ARG A 281 -25.18 8.02 3.62
N GLN A 282 -25.55 9.15 4.23
CA GLN A 282 -25.16 10.46 3.74
C GLN A 282 -23.64 10.57 3.62
N THR A 283 -22.91 10.08 4.64
CA THR A 283 -21.45 10.05 4.64
C THR A 283 -20.89 9.24 3.45
N ILE A 284 -21.44 8.07 3.16
CA ILE A 284 -21.00 7.26 2.00
C ILE A 284 -21.31 7.98 0.68
N ASP A 285 -22.47 8.61 0.57
CA ASP A 285 -22.86 9.34 -0.62
C ASP A 285 -21.94 10.54 -0.87
N GLU A 286 -21.62 11.31 0.18
CA GLU A 286 -20.66 12.41 0.14
C GLU A 286 -19.26 11.93 -0.28
N ILE A 287 -18.76 10.82 0.29
CA ILE A 287 -17.47 10.23 -0.08
C ILE A 287 -17.47 9.82 -1.56
N LEU A 288 -18.58 9.26 -2.05
CA LEU A 288 -18.69 8.82 -3.44
C LEU A 288 -18.78 10.01 -4.40
N GLU A 289 -19.47 11.08 -4.01
CA GLU A 289 -19.57 12.33 -4.75
C GLU A 289 -18.20 13.03 -4.84
N GLU A 290 -17.48 13.12 -3.72
CA GLU A 290 -16.10 13.66 -3.64
C GLU A 290 -15.17 12.94 -4.63
N ALA A 291 -15.25 11.61 -4.71
CA ALA A 291 -14.44 10.81 -5.62
C ALA A 291 -14.95 10.81 -7.08
N GLY A 292 -16.17 11.29 -7.33
CA GLY A 292 -16.90 11.16 -8.58
C GLY A 292 -16.20 11.79 -9.79
N ASP A 293 -15.58 12.97 -9.63
CA ASP A 293 -14.85 13.64 -10.71
C ASP A 293 -13.65 12.83 -11.19
N GLY A 294 -12.89 12.25 -10.25
CA GLY A 294 -11.79 11.35 -10.58
C GLY A 294 -12.26 10.12 -11.35
N TYR A 295 -13.37 9.51 -10.91
CA TYR A 295 -13.95 8.35 -11.60
C TYR A 295 -14.51 8.69 -12.98
N ARG A 296 -15.10 9.88 -13.18
CA ARG A 296 -15.49 10.37 -14.50
C ARG A 296 -14.28 10.50 -15.43
N GLN A 297 -13.17 11.03 -14.92
CA GLN A 297 -11.93 11.19 -15.70
C GLN A 297 -11.29 9.84 -16.05
N ILE A 298 -11.33 8.87 -15.14
CA ILE A 298 -10.89 7.49 -15.44
C ILE A 298 -11.76 6.94 -16.56
N LEU A 299 -13.09 6.96 -16.41
CA LEU A 299 -14.01 6.42 -17.40
C LEU A 299 -13.94 7.12 -18.76
N SER A 300 -13.64 8.41 -18.84
CA SER A 300 -13.54 9.11 -20.13
C SER A 300 -12.39 8.58 -21.00
N ARG A 301 -11.37 7.96 -20.38
CA ARG A 301 -10.21 7.37 -21.06
C ARG A 301 -10.38 5.90 -21.40
N ILE A 302 -11.44 5.25 -20.90
CA ILE A 302 -11.70 3.83 -21.14
C ILE A 302 -12.56 3.67 -22.41
N PRO A 303 -12.18 2.82 -23.37
CA PRO A 303 -13.01 2.48 -24.52
C PRO A 303 -14.35 1.85 -24.11
N GLU A 304 -15.41 2.09 -24.90
CA GLU A 304 -16.78 1.66 -24.62
C GLU A 304 -16.91 0.17 -24.25
N ARG A 305 -16.34 -0.74 -25.06
CA ARG A 305 -16.37 -2.19 -24.79
C ARG A 305 -15.71 -2.59 -23.47
N GLN A 306 -14.71 -1.84 -23.02
CA GLN A 306 -14.09 -2.07 -21.71
C GLN A 306 -14.98 -1.56 -20.59
N LYS A 307 -15.72 -0.46 -20.79
CA LYS A 307 -16.72 0.02 -19.83
C LYS A 307 -17.86 -0.98 -19.66
N GLU A 308 -18.36 -1.58 -20.74
CA GLU A 308 -19.41 -2.61 -20.67
C GLU A 308 -19.01 -3.74 -19.72
N LEU A 309 -17.77 -4.23 -19.83
CA LEU A 309 -17.23 -5.24 -18.93
C LEU A 309 -17.07 -4.73 -17.48
N LEU A 310 -16.59 -3.50 -17.28
CA LEU A 310 -16.50 -2.91 -15.95
C LEU A 310 -17.86 -2.82 -15.26
N TYR A 311 -18.89 -2.35 -15.96
CA TYR A 311 -20.25 -2.28 -15.44
C TYR A 311 -20.82 -3.66 -15.11
N ALA A 312 -20.58 -4.67 -15.96
CA ALA A 312 -20.99 -6.04 -15.71
C ALA A 312 -20.35 -6.60 -14.43
N ILE A 313 -19.03 -6.44 -14.28
CA ILE A 313 -18.29 -6.92 -13.11
C ILE A 313 -18.67 -6.14 -11.84
N ALA A 314 -18.87 -4.83 -11.95
CA ALA A 314 -19.36 -4.01 -10.83
C ALA A 314 -20.71 -4.50 -10.32
N THR A 315 -21.61 -4.91 -11.22
CA THR A 315 -22.94 -5.42 -10.87
C THR A 315 -22.86 -6.75 -10.12
N GLU A 316 -21.99 -7.67 -10.52
CA GLU A 316 -21.78 -8.93 -9.79
C GLU A 316 -21.03 -8.76 -8.46
N GLY A 317 -20.28 -7.67 -8.30
CA GLY A 317 -19.36 -7.46 -7.18
C GLY A 317 -18.07 -8.29 -7.29
N LYS A 318 -18.21 -9.61 -7.49
CA LYS A 318 -17.15 -10.58 -7.83
C LYS A 318 -17.67 -11.52 -8.93
N ALA A 319 -17.12 -11.42 -10.13
CA ALA A 319 -17.59 -12.14 -11.30
C ALA A 319 -16.71 -13.37 -11.62
N GLN A 320 -17.33 -14.53 -11.80
CA GLN A 320 -16.64 -15.74 -12.29
C GLN A 320 -17.05 -16.06 -13.72
N LYS A 321 -16.21 -16.80 -14.44
CA LYS A 321 -16.49 -17.29 -15.80
C LYS A 321 -16.96 -16.17 -16.74
N ILE A 322 -16.32 -15.00 -16.69
CA ILE A 322 -16.68 -13.80 -17.46
C ILE A 322 -16.65 -14.02 -18.99
N MET A 323 -15.96 -15.07 -19.46
CA MET A 323 -15.89 -15.49 -20.87
C MET A 323 -16.99 -16.46 -21.30
N SER A 324 -17.86 -16.89 -20.37
CA SER A 324 -18.89 -17.90 -20.65
C SER A 324 -20.03 -17.29 -21.48
N ALA A 325 -20.66 -18.13 -22.31
CA ALA A 325 -21.81 -17.72 -23.12
C ALA A 325 -22.97 -17.17 -22.26
N SER A 326 -23.16 -17.69 -21.04
CA SER A 326 -24.16 -17.20 -20.10
C SER A 326 -23.85 -15.80 -19.59
N PHE A 327 -22.60 -15.52 -19.18
CA PHE A 327 -22.18 -14.20 -18.73
C PHE A 327 -22.27 -13.16 -19.84
N ILE A 328 -21.75 -13.51 -21.03
CA ILE A 328 -21.78 -12.67 -22.22
C ILE A 328 -23.23 -12.32 -22.58
N ARG A 329 -24.14 -13.31 -22.59
CA ARG A 329 -25.56 -13.06 -22.88
C ARG A 329 -26.25 -12.23 -21.80
N LYS A 330 -25.96 -12.49 -20.51
CA LYS A 330 -26.56 -11.76 -19.38
C LYS A 330 -26.28 -10.26 -19.45
N TYR A 331 -25.07 -9.88 -19.87
CA TYR A 331 -24.62 -8.49 -19.92
C TYR A 331 -24.52 -7.92 -21.35
N ALA A 332 -25.08 -8.62 -22.35
CA ALA A 332 -25.05 -8.23 -23.75
C ALA A 332 -23.63 -7.88 -24.28
N LEU A 333 -22.60 -8.59 -23.81
CA LEU A 333 -21.22 -8.38 -24.23
C LEU A 333 -20.99 -8.94 -25.64
N THR A 334 -19.99 -8.41 -26.36
CA THR A 334 -19.78 -8.74 -27.78
C THR A 334 -19.42 -10.21 -28.02
N SER A 335 -18.33 -10.70 -27.41
CA SER A 335 -17.83 -12.06 -27.63
C SER A 335 -16.81 -12.45 -26.56
N SER A 336 -16.51 -13.74 -26.41
CA SER A 336 -15.51 -14.23 -25.47
C SER A 336 -14.12 -13.64 -25.73
N SER A 337 -13.69 -13.54 -26.99
CA SER A 337 -12.41 -12.92 -27.34
C SER A 337 -12.36 -11.42 -27.01
N ALA A 338 -13.46 -10.69 -27.22
CA ALA A 338 -13.54 -9.27 -26.88
C ALA A 338 -13.47 -9.06 -25.35
N VAL A 339 -14.18 -9.87 -24.57
CA VAL A 339 -14.12 -9.82 -23.11
C VAL A 339 -12.71 -10.16 -22.62
N GLN A 340 -12.03 -11.14 -23.23
CA GLN A 340 -10.65 -11.50 -22.86
C GLN A 340 -9.67 -10.36 -23.12
N ALA A 341 -9.77 -9.69 -24.28
CA ALA A 341 -8.95 -8.54 -24.59
C ALA A 341 -9.23 -7.36 -23.63
N ALA A 342 -10.52 -7.11 -23.34
CA ALA A 342 -10.92 -6.07 -22.40
C ALA A 342 -10.43 -6.34 -20.98
N SER A 343 -10.56 -7.58 -20.47
CA SER A 343 -10.12 -7.92 -19.12
C SER A 343 -8.61 -7.78 -18.96
N ARG A 344 -7.81 -8.22 -19.95
CA ARG A 344 -6.36 -8.00 -19.97
C ARG A 344 -6.01 -6.52 -19.87
N LYS A 345 -6.64 -5.69 -20.71
CA LYS A 345 -6.34 -4.26 -20.72
C LYS A 345 -6.74 -3.56 -19.42
N LEU A 346 -7.88 -3.94 -18.84
CA LEU A 346 -8.33 -3.40 -17.55
C LEU A 346 -7.45 -3.82 -16.38
N MET A 347 -6.89 -5.04 -16.42
CA MET A 347 -5.90 -5.49 -15.43
C MET A 347 -4.57 -4.73 -15.56
N GLU A 348 -4.10 -4.46 -16.79
CA GLU A 348 -2.92 -3.60 -17.00
C GLU A 348 -3.11 -2.18 -16.46
N LEU A 349 -4.34 -1.67 -16.46
CA LEU A 349 -4.70 -0.36 -15.93
C LEU A 349 -5.03 -0.38 -14.43
N ASP A 350 -4.88 -1.51 -13.74
CA ASP A 350 -5.26 -1.71 -12.33
C ASP A 350 -6.74 -1.44 -12.01
N LEU A 351 -7.61 -1.37 -13.02
CA LEU A 351 -9.05 -1.18 -12.87
C LEU A 351 -9.80 -2.50 -12.62
N LEU A 352 -9.14 -3.61 -12.90
CA LEU A 352 -9.63 -4.96 -12.67
C LEU A 352 -8.53 -5.81 -12.07
N THR A 353 -8.89 -6.72 -11.18
CA THR A 353 -7.98 -7.76 -10.68
C THR A 353 -8.67 -9.11 -10.66
N MET A 354 -7.88 -10.17 -10.48
CA MET A 354 -8.36 -11.55 -10.43
C MET A 354 -7.76 -12.27 -9.22
N GLU A 355 -8.60 -12.87 -8.41
CA GLU A 355 -8.21 -13.71 -7.28
C GLU A 355 -9.14 -14.92 -7.25
N ASP A 356 -8.58 -16.13 -7.05
CA ASP A 356 -9.35 -17.38 -7.01
C ASP A 356 -10.35 -17.54 -8.16
N SER A 357 -9.88 -17.26 -9.39
CA SER A 357 -10.69 -17.30 -10.64
C SER A 357 -11.88 -16.32 -10.67
N SER A 358 -11.90 -15.34 -9.77
CA SER A 358 -12.96 -14.33 -9.64
C SER A 358 -12.40 -12.95 -9.98
N TYR A 359 -13.04 -12.26 -10.90
CA TYR A 359 -12.71 -10.93 -11.35
C TYR A 359 -13.47 -9.89 -10.53
N TYR A 360 -12.78 -8.86 -10.07
CA TYR A 360 -13.40 -7.77 -9.32
C TYR A 360 -12.65 -6.45 -9.51
N ILE A 361 -13.35 -5.35 -9.24
CA ILE A 361 -12.77 -4.01 -9.24
C ILE A 361 -12.15 -3.78 -7.85
N PRO A 362 -10.83 -3.57 -7.76
CA PRO A 362 -10.14 -3.48 -6.47
C PRO A 362 -10.48 -2.19 -5.70
N ASP A 363 -10.81 -1.10 -6.39
CA ASP A 363 -11.31 0.11 -5.71
C ASP A 363 -12.82 -0.02 -5.45
N ILE A 364 -13.18 -0.24 -4.17
CA ILE A 364 -14.56 -0.44 -3.72
C ILE A 364 -15.43 0.78 -4.04
N LEU A 365 -14.92 2.00 -3.89
CA LEU A 365 -15.68 3.21 -4.20
C LEU A 365 -15.89 3.36 -5.71
N PHE A 366 -14.88 3.03 -6.54
CA PHE A 366 -15.07 3.02 -7.99
C PHE A 366 -16.14 2.01 -8.41
N ARG A 367 -16.15 0.81 -7.79
CA ARG A 367 -17.20 -0.19 -8.00
C ARG A 367 -18.58 0.35 -7.63
N MET A 368 -18.72 0.96 -6.45
CA MET A 368 -19.98 1.57 -5.99
C MET A 368 -20.43 2.68 -6.94
N TYR A 369 -19.50 3.52 -7.42
CA TYR A 369 -19.80 4.57 -8.39
C TYR A 369 -20.39 3.99 -9.69
N LEU A 370 -19.80 2.92 -10.21
CA LEU A 370 -20.32 2.23 -11.41
C LEU A 370 -21.70 1.60 -11.18
N GLN A 371 -21.94 1.03 -9.99
CA GLN A 371 -23.25 0.50 -9.62
C GLN A 371 -24.30 1.62 -9.59
N ARG A 372 -23.97 2.78 -9.00
CA ARG A 372 -24.86 3.94 -8.94
C ARG A 372 -25.16 4.57 -10.29
N LEU A 373 -24.21 4.55 -11.22
CA LEU A 373 -24.47 4.99 -12.61
C LEU A 373 -25.45 4.08 -13.34
N ARG A 374 -25.57 2.80 -12.95
CA ARG A 374 -26.56 1.87 -13.51
C ARG A 374 -27.92 1.96 -12.82
N GLU A 375 -27.91 2.15 -11.52
CA GLU A 375 -29.09 2.21 -10.65
C GLU A 375 -28.95 3.41 -9.72
N SER A 376 -29.55 4.54 -10.11
CA SER A 376 -29.40 5.82 -9.40
C SER A 376 -29.85 5.75 -7.94
N ASP A 377 -30.85 4.89 -7.67
CA ASP A 377 -31.53 4.79 -6.37
C ASP A 377 -30.93 3.68 -5.49
N ILE A 378 -29.75 3.15 -5.85
CA ILE A 378 -29.10 2.07 -5.10
C ILE A 378 -28.76 2.51 -3.66
N LEU A 379 -29.31 1.75 -2.70
CA LEU A 379 -29.02 1.90 -1.28
C LEU A 379 -27.93 0.91 -0.86
N PHE A 380 -26.70 1.40 -0.68
CA PHE A 380 -25.57 0.57 -0.25
C PHE A 380 -25.68 0.09 1.20
N LEU A 381 -26.47 0.79 2.02
CA LEU A 381 -26.83 0.39 3.37
C LEU A 381 -28.36 0.28 3.45
N PRO A 382 -28.97 -0.91 3.32
CA PRO A 382 -30.43 -1.04 3.42
C PRO A 382 -30.95 -0.73 4.84
N LEU A 383 -32.20 -0.28 4.94
CA LEU A 383 -32.95 -0.30 6.21
C LEU A 383 -33.37 -1.76 6.39
N ASP A 384 -33.11 -2.37 7.55
CA ASP A 384 -33.59 -3.74 7.83
C ASP A 384 -35.09 -3.88 7.53
#